data_AF-A0A915D0F0-F1
#
_entry.id   AF-A0A915D0F0-F1
#
_cell.length_a   1.000
_cell.length_b   1.000
_cell.length_c   1.000
_cell.angle_alpha   90.00
_cell.angle_beta   90.00
_cell.angle_gamma   90.00
#
_symmetry.space_group_name_H-M   'P 1'
#
loop_
_entity.id
_entity.type
_entity.pdbx_description
1 polymer ?
#
loop_
_entity_poly.entity_id
_entity_poly.type
_entity_poly.pdbx_seq_one_letter_code
_entity_poly.pdbx_strand_id
1 'polypeptide(L)'
;MLNTANGFAFRCPFQMCFATKSIERTGAHSHIRGLGLKENLEPLWSSDGMVGQSVARSAAGLIVRMIKDERIAGRALLITGDPGTGKTAVAMGISKAIGDDTPFVSISASEVFSVDVSKTEALMQAFRRAIGIRIKEETEVLEGEVVQVEVDRPASGVGPKVGKLTLKTTDMEAIYDIGNKMGSGKITKMIQKRVENTQTVSLHDIDAINSRSHGYLAVFSGDTGEIKNEVREQINKKVTEWRQENKAQSFRNNELKEILTIRANDENVEVEDDAFEVLQRISKDSSLRYAIQLISVADVIRQRRKGEKVSPADLKKCFGLFMDVKRCKNQLKTNKGDFINDE
;
A
#
# COMPACT_ATOMS: atom_id res chain seq x y z
N MET A 1 18.42 -36.33 -12.79
CA MET A 1 18.91 -34.96 -12.53
C MET A 1 17.76 -34.00 -12.78
N LEU A 2 16.96 -33.74 -11.74
CA LEU A 2 15.80 -32.84 -11.79
C LEU A 2 16.28 -31.46 -11.34
N ASN A 3 16.32 -30.51 -12.26
CA ASN A 3 16.63 -29.11 -11.96
C ASN A 3 15.53 -28.52 -11.08
N THR A 4 15.92 -28.19 -9.86
CA THR A 4 15.20 -27.40 -8.87
C THR A 4 15.12 -25.94 -9.32
N ALA A 5 14.22 -25.63 -10.25
CA ALA A 5 13.74 -24.26 -10.45
C ALA A 5 12.56 -24.04 -9.52
N ASN A 6 12.83 -23.55 -8.31
CA ASN A 6 11.83 -23.00 -7.38
C ASN A 6 11.21 -21.74 -7.98
N GLY A 7 10.37 -21.90 -9.00
CA GLY A 7 9.45 -20.88 -9.47
C GLY A 7 8.23 -20.88 -8.55
N PHE A 8 8.12 -19.88 -7.68
CA PHE A 8 6.87 -19.60 -6.99
C PHE A 8 5.78 -19.40 -8.05
N ALA A 9 4.81 -20.31 -8.09
CA ALA A 9 3.67 -20.22 -8.98
C ALA A 9 2.73 -19.10 -8.51
N PHE A 10 3.05 -17.86 -8.86
CA PHE A 10 2.08 -16.75 -8.96
C PHE A 10 1.19 -16.87 -10.19
N ARG A 11 1.11 -18.07 -10.79
CA ARG A 11 0.09 -18.36 -11.79
C ARG A 11 -1.16 -18.71 -11.02
N CYS A 12 -1.89 -17.71 -10.55
CA CYS A 12 -3.23 -17.88 -9.99
C CYS A 12 -4.05 -18.72 -11.00
N PRO A 13 -4.35 -20.01 -10.75
CA PRO A 13 -5.21 -20.79 -11.63
C PRO A 13 -6.68 -20.44 -11.40
N PHE A 14 -6.93 -19.44 -10.56
CA PHE A 14 -8.23 -18.90 -10.23
C PHE A 14 -8.07 -17.39 -10.18
N GLN A 15 -8.65 -16.73 -11.17
CA GLN A 15 -9.05 -15.34 -11.07
C GLN A 15 -10.15 -15.27 -10.00
N MET A 16 -9.74 -15.38 -8.73
CA MET A 16 -10.56 -14.90 -7.64
C MET A 16 -10.50 -13.39 -7.76
N CYS A 17 -11.49 -12.81 -8.43
CA CYS A 17 -11.86 -11.44 -8.20
C CYS A 17 -12.08 -11.31 -6.69
N PHE A 18 -11.09 -10.80 -5.97
CA PHE A 18 -11.27 -10.27 -4.62
C PHE A 18 -12.07 -8.96 -4.73
N ALA A 19 -13.27 -9.05 -5.31
CA ALA A 19 -14.32 -8.10 -5.04
C ALA A 19 -14.96 -8.57 -3.73
N THR A 20 -14.27 -8.35 -2.62
CA THR A 20 -14.96 -8.19 -1.34
C THR A 20 -15.78 -6.90 -1.45
N LYS A 21 -16.88 -6.92 -2.21
CA LYS A 21 -18.03 -6.10 -1.82
C LYS A 21 -18.41 -6.66 -0.47
N SER A 22 -17.88 -6.05 0.58
CA SER A 22 -18.34 -6.25 1.93
C SER A 22 -19.86 -6.26 1.86
N ILE A 23 -20.49 -7.31 2.39
CA ILE A 23 -21.89 -7.21 2.74
C ILE A 23 -21.91 -6.13 3.82
N GLU A 24 -22.13 -4.88 3.41
CA GLU A 24 -22.25 -3.75 4.31
C GLU A 24 -23.57 -3.95 5.06
N ARG A 25 -23.50 -4.72 6.15
CA ARG A 25 -24.52 -4.62 7.19
C ARG A 25 -24.53 -3.16 7.63
N THR A 26 -25.71 -2.57 7.70
CA THR A 26 -25.94 -1.21 8.19
C THR A 26 -25.39 -1.08 9.61
N GLY A 27 -24.15 -0.64 9.73
CA GLY A 27 -23.49 -0.35 11.00
C GLY A 27 -23.84 1.06 11.48
N ALA A 28 -23.56 1.34 12.76
CA ALA A 28 -23.85 2.64 13.38
C ALA A 28 -23.23 3.84 12.64
N HIS A 29 -22.16 3.63 11.87
CA HIS A 29 -21.45 4.67 11.10
C HIS A 29 -21.48 4.46 9.57
N SER A 30 -22.35 3.56 9.09
CA SER A 30 -22.48 3.26 7.64
C SER A 30 -23.01 4.43 6.80
N HIS A 31 -23.63 5.42 7.43
CA HIS A 31 -24.15 6.62 6.78
C HIS A 31 -23.06 7.66 6.43
N ILE A 32 -21.84 7.51 6.95
CA ILE A 32 -20.75 8.46 6.76
C ILE A 32 -20.03 8.16 5.46
N ARG A 33 -20.07 9.11 4.52
CA ARG A 33 -19.43 8.99 3.20
C ARG A 33 -18.16 9.83 3.07
N GLY A 34 -17.92 10.73 4.02
CA GLY A 34 -16.77 11.64 4.00
C GLY A 34 -16.84 12.67 5.13
N LEU A 35 -15.92 13.63 5.09
CA LEU A 35 -15.84 14.72 6.08
C LEU A 35 -16.74 15.92 5.75
N GLY A 36 -17.36 16.02 4.56
CA GLY A 36 -18.28 17.09 4.19
C GLY A 36 -17.67 18.50 4.22
N LEU A 37 -16.44 18.63 3.74
CA LEU A 37 -15.69 19.88 3.69
C LEU A 37 -15.78 20.49 2.29
N LYS A 38 -15.74 21.82 2.21
CA LYS A 38 -15.52 22.55 0.97
C LYS A 38 -14.03 22.50 0.57
N GLU A 39 -13.72 22.93 -0.66
CA GLU A 39 -12.34 23.01 -1.16
C GLU A 39 -11.42 23.92 -0.31
N ASN A 40 -12.00 24.91 0.35
CA ASN A 40 -11.31 25.81 1.29
C ASN A 40 -11.14 25.24 2.71
N LEU A 41 -11.41 23.95 2.93
CA LEU A 41 -11.37 23.26 4.23
C LEU A 41 -12.39 23.76 5.28
N GLU A 42 -13.40 24.51 4.86
CA GLU A 42 -14.50 24.89 5.74
C GLU A 42 -15.56 23.78 5.82
N PRO A 43 -15.99 23.39 7.04
CA PRO A 43 -17.02 22.38 7.22
C PRO A 43 -18.42 22.96 6.95
N LEU A 44 -19.21 22.22 6.17
CA LEU A 44 -20.64 22.48 6.06
C LEU A 44 -21.38 21.95 7.29
N TRP A 45 -22.42 22.66 7.73
CA TRP A 45 -23.21 22.29 8.91
C TRP A 45 -23.72 20.84 8.86
N SER A 46 -24.19 20.40 7.69
CA SER A 46 -24.59 19.02 7.41
C SER A 46 -24.13 18.66 6.00
N SER A 47 -23.23 17.68 5.88
CA SER A 47 -22.76 17.16 4.59
C SER A 47 -22.08 15.79 4.74
N ASP A 48 -22.13 14.95 3.71
CA ASP A 48 -21.54 13.59 3.65
C ASP A 48 -21.89 12.64 4.82
N GLY A 49 -23.06 12.83 5.42
CA GLY A 49 -23.51 12.06 6.58
C GLY A 49 -22.94 12.53 7.92
N MET A 50 -22.16 13.63 7.93
CA MET A 50 -21.68 14.27 9.15
C MET A 50 -22.47 15.56 9.43
N VAL A 51 -22.80 15.78 10.71
CA VAL A 51 -23.49 16.97 11.19
C VAL A 51 -22.71 17.58 12.35
N GLY A 52 -22.55 18.90 12.33
CA GLY A 52 -21.83 19.62 13.39
C GLY A 52 -20.33 19.27 13.46
N GLN A 53 -19.74 19.38 14.65
CA GLN A 53 -18.31 19.14 14.92
C GLN A 53 -17.37 19.87 13.94
N SER A 54 -17.64 21.16 13.73
CA SER A 54 -16.93 21.99 12.75
C SER A 54 -15.42 22.02 12.98
N VAL A 55 -14.99 22.26 14.21
CA VAL A 55 -13.55 22.34 14.57
C VAL A 55 -12.85 21.01 14.30
N ALA A 56 -13.43 19.89 14.73
CA ALA A 56 -12.86 18.56 14.52
C ALA A 56 -12.81 18.18 13.04
N ARG A 57 -13.85 18.50 12.26
CA ARG A 57 -13.89 18.22 10.81
C ARG A 57 -12.91 19.07 10.02
N SER A 58 -12.76 20.34 10.36
CA SER A 58 -11.77 21.23 9.72
C SER A 58 -10.35 20.75 10.00
N ALA A 59 -10.03 20.40 11.25
CA ALA A 59 -8.75 19.81 11.61
C ALA A 59 -8.50 18.46 10.91
N ALA A 60 -9.51 17.60 10.84
CA ALA A 60 -9.46 16.33 10.11
C ALA A 60 -9.20 16.54 8.61
N GLY A 61 -9.80 17.55 8.00
CA GLY A 61 -9.56 17.93 6.60
C GLY A 61 -8.11 18.31 6.32
N LEU A 62 -7.52 19.08 7.23
CA LEU A 62 -6.12 19.48 7.13
C LEU A 62 -5.18 18.28 7.25
N ILE A 63 -5.51 17.33 8.13
CA ILE A 63 -4.77 16.07 8.26
C ILE A 63 -4.91 15.22 6.99
N VAL A 64 -6.11 15.07 6.43
CA VAL A 64 -6.32 14.33 5.18
C VAL A 64 -5.52 14.96 4.04
N ARG A 65 -5.48 16.30 3.96
CA ARG A 65 -4.64 17.00 2.97
C ARG A 65 -3.16 16.72 3.20
N MET A 66 -2.67 16.80 4.43
CA MET A 66 -1.27 16.47 4.76
C MET A 66 -0.91 15.02 4.44
N ILE A 67 -1.85 14.09 4.54
CA ILE A 67 -1.68 12.68 4.14
C ILE A 67 -1.61 12.57 2.62
N LYS A 68 -2.52 13.23 1.89
CA LYS A 68 -2.52 13.24 0.41
C LYS A 68 -1.27 13.90 -0.18
N ASP A 69 -0.75 14.93 0.50
CA ASP A 69 0.50 15.61 0.14
C ASP A 69 1.76 14.83 0.61
N GLU A 70 1.59 13.64 1.22
CA GLU A 70 2.66 12.78 1.74
C GLU A 70 3.62 13.45 2.75
N ARG A 71 3.22 14.56 3.36
CA ARG A 71 4.08 15.34 4.29
C ARG A 71 4.21 14.67 5.66
N ILE A 72 3.28 13.79 6.01
CA ILE A 72 3.22 13.10 7.30
C ILE A 72 3.32 11.58 7.09
N ALA A 73 4.34 10.97 7.70
CA ALA A 73 4.46 9.51 7.82
C ALA A 73 4.93 9.15 9.25
N GLY A 74 4.34 8.12 9.84
CA GLY A 74 4.72 7.60 11.17
C GLY A 74 4.28 8.47 12.36
N ARG A 75 3.18 9.22 12.22
CA ARG A 75 2.57 9.99 13.32
C ARG A 75 1.25 9.36 13.74
N ALA A 76 0.97 9.42 15.04
CA ALA A 76 -0.33 9.02 15.60
C ALA A 76 -1.24 10.24 15.71
N LEU A 77 -2.52 10.05 15.39
CA LEU A 77 -3.58 11.03 15.63
C LEU A 77 -4.39 10.60 16.84
N LEU A 78 -4.48 11.45 17.87
CA LEU A 78 -5.32 11.22 19.04
C LEU A 78 -6.54 12.15 18.98
N ILE A 79 -7.74 11.57 19.06
CA ILE A 79 -9.00 12.32 19.13
C ILE A 79 -9.58 12.12 20.53
N THR A 80 -9.68 13.21 21.30
CA THR A 80 -10.20 13.20 22.67
C THR A 80 -11.57 13.89 22.74
N GLY A 81 -12.33 13.60 23.80
CA GLY A 81 -13.63 14.21 24.06
C GLY A 81 -14.60 13.28 24.77
N ASP A 82 -15.74 13.80 25.20
CA ASP A 82 -16.75 13.07 25.97
C ASP A 82 -17.43 11.95 25.16
N PRO A 83 -17.90 10.85 25.78
CA PRO A 83 -18.62 9.80 25.07
C PRO A 83 -19.81 10.36 24.28
N GLY A 84 -20.06 9.84 23.07
CA GLY A 84 -21.17 10.29 22.20
C GLY A 84 -20.88 11.50 21.30
N THR A 85 -19.71 12.14 21.41
CA THR A 85 -19.32 13.32 20.59
C THR A 85 -18.93 13.02 19.14
N GLY A 86 -19.03 11.78 18.68
CA GLY A 86 -18.74 11.42 17.28
C GLY A 86 -17.25 11.22 16.95
N LYS A 87 -16.40 10.93 17.93
CA LYS A 87 -14.96 10.65 17.70
C LYS A 87 -14.72 9.54 16.67
N THR A 88 -15.41 8.41 16.83
CA THR A 88 -15.34 7.29 15.88
C THR A 88 -15.91 7.66 14.51
N ALA A 89 -16.93 8.51 14.48
CA ALA A 89 -17.52 9.03 13.24
C ALA A 89 -16.52 9.90 12.45
N VAL A 90 -15.77 10.77 13.13
CA VAL A 90 -14.70 11.56 12.51
C VAL A 90 -13.60 10.65 11.95
N ALA A 91 -13.18 9.62 12.69
CA ALA A 91 -12.19 8.66 12.21
C ALA A 91 -12.66 7.91 10.93
N MET A 92 -13.94 7.51 10.89
CA MET A 92 -14.55 6.91 9.70
C MET A 92 -14.61 7.90 8.53
N GLY A 93 -14.97 9.16 8.81
CA GLY A 93 -14.97 10.24 7.82
C GLY A 93 -13.58 10.49 7.23
N ILE A 94 -12.52 10.46 8.05
CA ILE A 94 -11.13 10.55 7.60
C ILE A 94 -10.80 9.41 6.64
N SER A 95 -11.12 8.16 7.02
CA SER A 95 -10.88 6.99 6.18
C SER A 95 -11.55 7.12 4.81
N LYS A 96 -12.83 7.50 4.79
CA LYS A 96 -13.57 7.69 3.53
C LYS A 96 -13.04 8.86 2.70
N ALA A 97 -12.57 9.93 3.33
CA ALA A 97 -12.03 11.10 2.64
C ALA A 97 -10.63 10.86 2.00
N ILE A 98 -9.86 9.89 2.51
CA ILE A 98 -8.59 9.46 1.90
C ILE A 98 -8.87 8.68 0.61
N GLY A 99 -9.82 7.73 0.65
CA GLY A 99 -10.35 7.04 -0.52
C GLY A 99 -10.81 5.61 -0.21
N ASP A 100 -11.80 5.12 -0.94
CA ASP A 100 -12.39 3.78 -0.73
C ASP A 100 -11.42 2.63 -1.01
N ASP A 101 -10.38 2.86 -1.82
CA ASP A 101 -9.35 1.85 -2.11
C ASP A 101 -8.35 1.66 -0.96
N THR A 102 -8.34 2.55 0.04
CA THR A 102 -7.38 2.46 1.15
C THR A 102 -7.91 1.55 2.25
N PRO A 103 -7.15 0.52 2.67
CA PRO A 103 -7.62 -0.36 3.71
C PRO A 103 -7.71 0.38 5.05
N PHE A 104 -8.85 0.25 5.71
CA PHE A 104 -9.10 0.82 7.01
C PHE A 104 -9.45 -0.28 8.01
N VAL A 105 -8.83 -0.22 9.18
CA VAL A 105 -9.00 -1.20 10.24
C VAL A 105 -9.42 -0.48 11.51
N SER A 106 -10.62 -0.81 11.99
CA SER A 106 -11.09 -0.40 13.31
C SER A 106 -10.92 -1.55 14.28
N ILE A 107 -10.20 -1.30 15.39
CA ILE A 107 -9.98 -2.29 16.45
C ILE A 107 -10.37 -1.68 17.78
N SER A 108 -11.05 -2.48 18.60
CA SER A 108 -11.27 -2.14 20.00
C SER A 108 -10.04 -2.52 20.83
N ALA A 109 -9.69 -1.71 21.82
CA ALA A 109 -8.57 -2.03 22.72
C ALA A 109 -8.76 -3.38 23.43
N SER A 110 -10.01 -3.80 23.64
CA SER A 110 -10.34 -5.10 24.24
C SER A 110 -10.03 -6.28 23.31
N GLU A 111 -10.11 -6.12 21.98
CA GLU A 111 -9.83 -7.18 21.00
C GLU A 111 -8.34 -7.55 20.93
N VAL A 112 -7.46 -6.65 21.38
CA VAL A 112 -6.02 -6.91 21.47
C VAL A 112 -5.70 -7.96 22.55
N PHE A 113 -6.60 -8.13 23.53
CA PHE A 113 -6.47 -9.12 24.58
C PHE A 113 -7.20 -10.40 24.17
N SER A 114 -6.49 -11.27 23.45
CA SER A 114 -6.97 -12.60 23.11
C SER A 114 -6.27 -13.69 23.91
N VAL A 115 -6.92 -14.85 24.02
CA VAL A 115 -6.32 -16.09 24.55
C VAL A 115 -5.55 -16.84 23.46
N ASP A 116 -6.04 -16.77 22.22
CA ASP A 116 -5.51 -17.55 21.09
C ASP A 116 -4.23 -16.95 20.49
N VAL A 117 -4.03 -15.64 20.68
CA VAL A 117 -2.99 -14.85 20.00
C VAL A 117 -2.34 -13.89 20.98
N SER A 118 -1.02 -13.75 20.92
CA SER A 118 -0.30 -12.77 21.74
C SER A 118 -0.70 -11.32 21.40
N LYS A 119 -0.66 -10.42 22.41
CA LYS A 119 -1.00 -9.00 22.24
C LYS A 119 -0.18 -8.33 21.13
N THR A 120 1.11 -8.69 21.06
CA THR A 120 2.05 -8.23 20.03
C THR A 120 1.63 -8.69 18.66
N GLU A 121 1.16 -9.94 18.53
CA GLU A 121 0.72 -10.49 17.25
C GLU A 121 -0.62 -9.89 16.81
N ALA A 122 -1.57 -9.69 17.74
CA ALA A 122 -2.83 -9.01 17.45
C ALA A 122 -2.60 -7.58 16.92
N LEU A 123 -1.69 -6.82 17.54
CA LEU A 123 -1.29 -5.50 17.06
C LEU A 123 -0.52 -5.55 15.73
N MET A 124 0.37 -6.53 15.54
CA MET A 124 1.08 -6.68 14.26
C MET A 124 0.13 -7.00 13.11
N GLN A 125 -0.85 -7.87 13.33
CA GLN A 125 -1.89 -8.18 12.35
C GLN A 125 -2.73 -6.94 12.03
N ALA A 126 -3.11 -6.16 13.05
CA ALA A 126 -3.80 -4.89 12.89
C ALA A 126 -3.08 -3.92 11.95
N PHE A 127 -1.79 -3.67 12.22
CA PHE A 127 -0.99 -2.77 11.40
C PHE A 127 -0.82 -3.29 9.98
N ARG A 128 -0.63 -4.60 9.80
CA ARG A 128 -0.48 -5.20 8.47
C ARG A 128 -1.78 -5.24 7.66
N ARG A 129 -2.94 -5.36 8.31
CA ARG A 129 -4.25 -5.22 7.64
C ARG A 129 -4.48 -3.79 7.16
N ALA A 130 -3.98 -2.80 7.90
CA ALA A 130 -4.11 -1.38 7.55
C ALA A 130 -3.14 -0.91 6.45
N ILE A 131 -2.19 -1.75 6.01
CA ILE A 131 -1.24 -1.42 4.94
C ILE A 131 -1.64 -2.19 3.68
N GLY A 132 -2.07 -1.46 2.65
CA GLY A 132 -2.44 -2.01 1.35
C GLY A 132 -1.33 -1.86 0.32
N ILE A 133 -1.12 -2.89 -0.48
CA ILE A 133 -0.29 -2.85 -1.68
C ILE A 133 -1.22 -2.82 -2.87
N ARG A 134 -1.06 -1.79 -3.71
CA ARG A 134 -1.75 -1.67 -4.98
C ARG A 134 -0.92 -2.30 -6.08
N ILE A 135 -1.42 -3.38 -6.67
CA ILE A 135 -0.77 -4.10 -7.76
C ILE A 135 -1.55 -3.81 -9.04
N LYS A 136 -0.83 -3.40 -10.09
CA LYS A 136 -1.39 -3.27 -11.43
C LYS A 136 -0.97 -4.47 -12.26
N GLU A 137 -1.94 -5.16 -12.83
CA GLU A 137 -1.74 -6.31 -13.70
C GLU A 137 -2.45 -6.09 -15.03
N GLU A 138 -1.74 -6.32 -16.13
CA GLU A 138 -2.33 -6.32 -17.48
C GLU A 138 -2.88 -7.71 -17.77
N THR A 139 -4.20 -7.82 -17.92
CA THR A 139 -4.86 -9.08 -18.30
C THR A 139 -5.55 -8.90 -19.65
N GLU A 140 -5.38 -9.89 -20.52
CA GLU A 140 -6.13 -9.97 -21.77
C GLU A 140 -7.53 -10.53 -21.49
N VAL A 141 -8.56 -9.71 -21.69
CA VAL A 141 -9.95 -10.12 -21.46
C VAL A 141 -10.63 -10.35 -22.81
N LEU A 142 -11.24 -11.53 -22.94
CA LEU A 142 -12.16 -11.86 -24.03
C LEU A 142 -13.57 -11.53 -23.58
N GLU A 143 -14.00 -10.32 -23.86
CA GLU A 143 -15.41 -9.95 -23.73
C GLU A 143 -16.13 -10.43 -25.02
N GLY A 144 -17.46 -10.64 -25.06
CA GLY A 144 -18.16 -11.29 -26.20
C GLY A 144 -19.70 -11.27 -26.16
N GLU A 145 -20.42 -11.26 -27.32
CA GLU A 145 -21.83 -11.70 -27.32
C GLU A 145 -21.88 -13.22 -27.50
N VAL A 146 -22.58 -13.89 -26.59
CA VAL A 146 -22.73 -15.35 -26.61
C VAL A 146 -23.85 -15.71 -27.57
N VAL A 147 -23.50 -16.33 -28.69
CA VAL A 147 -24.48 -16.80 -29.69
C VAL A 147 -25.00 -18.18 -29.30
N GLN A 148 -24.09 -19.09 -28.98
CA GLN A 148 -24.46 -20.46 -28.67
C GLN A 148 -23.52 -21.06 -27.63
N VAL A 149 -24.10 -21.82 -26.71
CA VAL A 149 -23.36 -22.63 -25.73
C VAL A 149 -23.84 -24.06 -25.89
N GLU A 150 -22.97 -24.93 -26.39
CA GLU A 150 -23.19 -26.37 -26.38
C GLU A 150 -22.45 -26.94 -25.19
N VAL A 151 -23.13 -27.72 -24.34
CA VAL A 151 -22.48 -28.39 -23.20
C VAL A 151 -22.80 -29.87 -23.30
N ASP A 152 -21.80 -30.65 -23.68
CA ASP A 152 -21.87 -32.09 -23.70
C ASP A 152 -21.72 -32.62 -22.28
N ARG A 153 -22.84 -33.15 -21.76
CA ARG A 153 -22.86 -33.87 -20.49
C ARG A 153 -22.92 -35.37 -20.78
N PRO A 154 -21.96 -36.17 -20.28
CA PRO A 154 -22.05 -37.62 -20.45
C PRO A 154 -23.29 -38.16 -19.70
N ALA A 155 -24.01 -39.09 -20.33
CA ALA A 155 -25.28 -39.64 -19.85
C ALA A 155 -25.21 -40.25 -18.43
N SER A 156 -24.02 -40.64 -17.98
CA SER A 156 -23.77 -41.23 -16.66
C SER A 156 -23.65 -40.21 -15.52
N GLY A 157 -23.80 -38.91 -15.78
CA GLY A 157 -23.78 -37.84 -14.75
C GLY A 157 -22.42 -37.59 -14.09
N VAL A 158 -21.45 -38.49 -14.28
CA VAL A 158 -20.08 -38.42 -13.74
C VAL A 158 -19.10 -38.41 -14.91
N GLY A 159 -18.63 -37.23 -15.27
CA GLY A 159 -17.62 -37.03 -16.31
C GLY A 159 -17.38 -35.55 -16.58
N PRO A 160 -16.26 -35.19 -17.23
CA PRO A 160 -15.94 -33.80 -17.51
C PRO A 160 -17.00 -33.18 -18.43
N LYS A 161 -17.58 -32.06 -18.00
CA LYS A 161 -18.44 -31.23 -18.84
C LYS A 161 -17.52 -30.54 -19.84
N VAL A 162 -17.57 -31.00 -21.08
CA VAL A 162 -16.92 -30.34 -22.21
C VAL A 162 -18.00 -29.56 -22.94
N GLY A 163 -17.71 -28.33 -23.33
CA GLY A 163 -18.67 -27.54 -24.09
C GLY A 163 -17.99 -26.76 -25.19
N LYS A 164 -18.78 -26.25 -26.13
CA LYS A 164 -18.36 -25.29 -27.14
C LYS A 164 -19.10 -23.99 -26.92
N LEU A 165 -18.36 -22.89 -26.94
CA LEU A 165 -18.86 -21.54 -26.80
C LEU A 165 -18.62 -20.80 -28.11
N THR A 166 -19.70 -20.43 -28.78
CA THR A 166 -19.62 -19.57 -29.96
C THR A 166 -19.86 -18.14 -29.52
N LEU A 167 -18.82 -17.31 -29.65
CA LEU A 167 -18.85 -15.88 -29.39
C LEU A 167 -18.86 -15.10 -30.70
N LYS A 168 -19.69 -14.06 -30.79
CA LYS A 168 -19.80 -13.21 -31.97
C LYS A 168 -19.48 -11.75 -31.65
N THR A 169 -18.66 -11.17 -32.53
CA THR A 169 -18.39 -9.73 -32.70
C THR A 169 -19.25 -9.18 -33.84
N THR A 170 -19.22 -7.86 -34.05
CA THR A 170 -19.68 -7.24 -35.31
C THR A 170 -18.92 -7.76 -36.53
N ASP A 171 -17.64 -8.12 -36.37
CA ASP A 171 -16.72 -8.37 -37.49
C ASP A 171 -16.32 -9.85 -37.64
N MET A 172 -16.37 -10.64 -36.55
CA MET A 172 -15.91 -12.03 -36.52
C MET A 172 -16.82 -12.94 -35.68
N GLU A 173 -16.78 -14.23 -35.95
CA GLU A 173 -17.37 -15.29 -35.12
C GLU A 173 -16.25 -16.27 -34.74
N ALA A 174 -16.16 -16.63 -33.46
CA ALA A 174 -15.14 -17.52 -32.94
C ALA A 174 -15.75 -18.61 -32.05
N ILE A 175 -15.25 -19.84 -32.19
CA ILE A 175 -15.69 -21.01 -31.42
C ILE A 175 -14.58 -21.36 -30.43
N TYR A 176 -14.93 -21.44 -29.15
CA TYR A 176 -14.02 -21.75 -28.05
C TYR A 176 -14.46 -23.02 -27.31
N ASP A 177 -13.53 -23.92 -27.02
CA ASP A 177 -13.82 -25.11 -26.22
C ASP A 177 -13.81 -24.76 -24.73
N ILE A 178 -14.96 -24.94 -24.07
CA ILE A 178 -15.15 -24.79 -22.63
C ILE A 178 -14.65 -26.05 -21.91
N GLY A 179 -13.68 -25.85 -21.02
CA GLY A 179 -13.24 -26.85 -20.06
C GLY A 179 -14.13 -26.95 -18.81
N ASN A 180 -13.82 -27.95 -17.99
CA ASN A 180 -14.61 -28.43 -16.85
C ASN A 180 -14.94 -27.40 -15.73
N LYS A 181 -14.39 -26.17 -15.79
CA LYS A 181 -14.47 -25.14 -14.72
C LYS A 181 -15.27 -23.88 -15.10
N MET A 182 -15.76 -23.75 -16.34
CA MET A 182 -16.35 -22.49 -16.84
C MET A 182 -17.90 -22.44 -16.80
N GLY A 183 -18.53 -23.23 -15.93
CA GLY A 183 -19.99 -23.16 -15.76
C GLY A 183 -20.39 -22.06 -14.78
N SER A 184 -20.88 -20.91 -15.29
CA SER A 184 -21.62 -19.81 -14.59
C SER A 184 -20.98 -18.41 -14.58
N GLY A 185 -20.43 -17.93 -15.70
CA GLY A 185 -20.11 -16.50 -15.88
C GLY A 185 -21.02 -15.85 -16.92
N LYS A 186 -21.66 -14.72 -16.60
CA LYS A 186 -22.24 -13.82 -17.61
C LYS A 186 -21.11 -13.10 -18.33
N ILE A 187 -21.08 -13.17 -19.65
CA ILE A 187 -20.09 -12.53 -20.53
C ILE A 187 -20.82 -11.46 -21.34
N THR A 188 -20.26 -10.24 -21.43
CA THR A 188 -20.82 -9.19 -22.29
C THR A 188 -19.72 -8.42 -23.05
N LYS A 189 -19.90 -8.34 -24.39
CA LYS A 189 -19.35 -7.47 -25.46
C LYS A 189 -17.93 -7.66 -25.99
N MET A 190 -17.71 -7.86 -27.29
CA MET A 190 -16.44 -8.39 -27.82
C MET A 190 -15.42 -7.34 -28.30
N ILE A 191 -14.30 -7.17 -27.58
CA ILE A 191 -13.04 -6.50 -27.98
C ILE A 191 -11.88 -7.25 -27.31
N GLN A 192 -10.83 -7.66 -28.05
CA GLN A 192 -9.57 -8.09 -27.43
C GLN A 192 -8.91 -6.85 -26.81
N LYS A 193 -9.26 -6.59 -25.56
CA LYS A 193 -8.80 -5.40 -24.85
C LYS A 193 -7.76 -5.84 -23.82
N ARG A 194 -6.59 -5.20 -23.88
CA ARG A 194 -5.68 -5.20 -22.73
C ARG A 194 -6.32 -4.33 -21.67
N VAL A 195 -6.78 -4.97 -20.59
CA VAL A 195 -7.36 -4.28 -19.44
C VAL A 195 -6.32 -4.29 -18.34
N GLU A 196 -5.94 -3.09 -17.90
CA GLU A 196 -5.18 -2.91 -16.67
C GLU A 196 -6.13 -3.09 -15.48
N ASN A 197 -5.96 -4.19 -14.76
CA ASN A 197 -6.66 -4.43 -13.51
C ASN A 197 -5.77 -3.96 -12.36
N THR A 198 -6.29 -3.00 -11.58
CA THR A 198 -5.65 -2.55 -10.35
C THR A 198 -6.34 -3.23 -9.18
N GLN A 199 -5.58 -4.01 -8.40
CA GLN A 199 -6.08 -4.67 -7.20
C GLN A 199 -5.30 -4.18 -5.98
N THR A 200 -6.00 -3.88 -4.89
CA THR A 200 -5.38 -3.54 -3.62
C THR A 200 -5.50 -4.74 -2.69
N VAL A 201 -4.37 -5.22 -2.18
CA VAL A 201 -4.31 -6.37 -1.25
C VAL A 201 -3.61 -5.92 0.03
N SER A 202 -4.11 -6.34 1.20
CA SER A 202 -3.45 -6.01 2.47
C SER A 202 -2.21 -6.89 2.71
N LEU A 203 -1.20 -6.35 3.40
CA LEU A 203 0.01 -7.12 3.76
C LEU A 203 -0.33 -8.36 4.58
N HIS A 204 -1.31 -8.25 5.49
CA HIS A 204 -1.77 -9.37 6.30
C HIS A 204 -2.32 -10.52 5.44
N ASP A 205 -3.10 -10.22 4.41
CA ASP A 205 -3.69 -11.26 3.58
C ASP A 205 -2.61 -12.00 2.77
N ILE A 206 -1.59 -11.26 2.32
CA ILE A 206 -0.40 -11.83 1.67
C ILE A 206 0.35 -12.76 2.63
N ASP A 207 0.51 -12.35 3.89
CA ASP A 207 1.14 -13.19 4.92
C ASP A 207 0.35 -14.48 5.17
N ALA A 208 -0.97 -14.36 5.35
CA ALA A 208 -1.85 -15.50 5.63
C ALA A 208 -1.84 -16.52 4.48
N ILE A 209 -1.93 -16.05 3.24
CA ILE A 209 -1.91 -16.90 2.04
C ILE A 209 -0.58 -17.65 1.91
N ASN A 210 0.56 -16.99 2.16
CA ASN A 210 1.87 -17.61 2.01
C ASN A 210 2.31 -18.46 3.22
N SER A 211 1.59 -18.38 4.33
CA SER A 211 1.93 -19.15 5.54
C SER A 211 1.59 -20.65 5.43
N ARG A 212 0.54 -21.02 4.68
CA ARG A 212 0.00 -22.40 4.61
C ARG A 212 -0.48 -22.73 3.19
N SER A 213 -0.43 -24.02 2.80
CA SER A 213 -0.89 -24.51 1.47
C SER A 213 -2.37 -24.25 1.16
N HIS A 214 -3.20 -24.07 2.17
CA HIS A 214 -4.61 -23.64 2.08
C HIS A 214 -4.86 -22.33 2.84
N GLY A 215 -3.86 -21.45 2.91
CA GLY A 215 -3.93 -20.18 3.65
C GLY A 215 -5.02 -19.22 3.16
N TYR A 216 -5.46 -19.35 1.90
CA TYR A 216 -6.57 -18.54 1.37
C TYR A 216 -7.89 -18.75 2.13
N LEU A 217 -8.14 -19.95 2.68
CA LEU A 217 -9.34 -20.23 3.46
C LEU A 217 -9.29 -19.55 4.83
N ALA A 218 -8.09 -19.38 5.40
CA ALA A 218 -7.89 -18.74 6.68
C ALA A 218 -8.27 -17.26 6.67
N VAL A 219 -8.14 -16.59 5.51
CA VAL A 219 -8.61 -15.21 5.30
C VAL A 219 -10.14 -15.10 5.50
N PHE A 220 -10.88 -16.16 5.15
CA PHE A 220 -12.34 -16.20 5.31
C PHE A 220 -12.79 -16.75 6.66
N SER A 221 -12.06 -17.72 7.22
CA SER A 221 -12.42 -18.31 8.52
C SER A 221 -12.00 -17.45 9.72
N GLY A 222 -11.07 -16.50 9.52
CA GLY A 222 -10.53 -15.65 10.59
C GLY A 222 -9.55 -16.36 11.52
N ASP A 223 -9.31 -17.66 11.30
CA ASP A 223 -8.45 -18.50 12.13
C ASP A 223 -7.02 -18.52 11.58
N THR A 224 -6.41 -17.33 11.53
CA THR A 224 -5.06 -17.16 10.96
C THR A 224 -3.95 -17.60 11.91
N GLY A 225 -4.25 -17.77 13.21
CA GLY A 225 -3.25 -18.05 14.24
C GLY A 225 -2.09 -17.05 14.24
N GLU A 226 -0.97 -17.41 14.86
CA GLU A 226 0.26 -16.61 14.81
C GLU A 226 1.05 -16.87 13.53
N ILE A 227 1.49 -15.79 12.86
CA ILE A 227 2.27 -15.89 11.63
C ILE A 227 3.76 -15.86 11.97
N LYS A 228 4.52 -16.84 11.47
CA LYS A 228 5.98 -16.91 11.65
C LYS A 228 6.70 -15.68 11.07
N ASN A 229 7.67 -15.17 11.82
CA ASN A 229 8.48 -14.02 11.39
C ASN A 229 9.27 -14.26 10.10
N GLU A 230 9.69 -15.50 9.83
CA GLU A 230 10.40 -15.86 8.59
C GLU A 230 9.58 -15.52 7.33
N VAL A 231 8.29 -15.84 7.33
CA VAL A 231 7.37 -15.58 6.21
C VAL A 231 7.22 -14.07 6.01
N ARG A 232 7.10 -13.33 7.11
CA ARG A 232 6.97 -11.87 7.12
C ARG A 232 8.19 -11.17 6.54
N GLU A 233 9.39 -11.63 6.88
CA GLU A 233 10.64 -11.07 6.35
C GLU A 233 10.79 -11.35 4.86
N GLN A 234 10.47 -12.57 4.42
CA GLN A 234 10.46 -12.92 2.99
C GLN A 234 9.50 -12.05 2.20
N ILE A 235 8.30 -11.81 2.72
CA ILE A 235 7.30 -10.93 2.08
C ILE A 235 7.80 -9.49 2.07
N ASN A 236 8.30 -8.97 3.18
CA ASN A 236 8.85 -7.61 3.23
C ASN A 236 9.99 -7.39 2.22
N LYS A 237 10.86 -8.39 2.04
CA LYS A 237 11.91 -8.37 1.02
C LYS A 237 11.31 -8.30 -0.39
N LYS A 238 10.36 -9.18 -0.71
CA LYS A 238 9.66 -9.18 -2.01
C LYS A 238 8.89 -7.89 -2.29
N VAL A 239 8.21 -7.34 -1.29
CA VAL A 239 7.50 -6.06 -1.42
C VAL A 239 8.48 -4.91 -1.68
N THR A 240 9.66 -4.97 -1.09
CA THR A 240 10.74 -4.00 -1.37
C THR A 240 11.26 -4.16 -2.79
N GLU A 241 11.43 -5.40 -3.26
CA GLU A 241 11.81 -5.71 -4.66
C GLU A 241 10.74 -5.20 -5.64
N TRP A 242 9.46 -5.47 -5.41
CA TRP A 242 8.34 -4.97 -6.22
C TRP A 242 8.26 -3.44 -6.25
N ARG A 243 8.64 -2.80 -5.14
CA ARG A 243 8.76 -1.34 -5.09
C ARG A 243 9.93 -0.81 -5.93
N GLN A 244 11.04 -1.55 -6.00
CA GLN A 244 12.21 -1.16 -6.81
C GLN A 244 11.99 -1.40 -8.32
N GLU A 245 11.22 -2.43 -8.69
CA GLU A 245 10.87 -2.74 -10.08
C GLU A 245 9.85 -1.77 -10.71
N ASN A 246 9.48 -0.67 -10.04
CA ASN A 246 8.49 0.33 -10.47
C ASN A 246 7.08 -0.24 -10.76
N LYS A 247 6.71 -1.38 -10.16
CA LYS A 247 5.29 -1.77 -10.01
C LYS A 247 4.57 -0.97 -8.90
N ALA A 248 5.33 -0.25 -8.08
CA ALA A 248 4.85 0.79 -7.16
C ALA A 248 5.71 2.05 -7.32
N GLN A 249 5.10 3.23 -7.30
CA GLN A 249 5.80 4.50 -7.55
C GLN A 249 6.94 4.73 -6.55
N SER A 250 8.14 4.85 -7.09
CA SER A 250 9.28 5.50 -6.44
C SER A 250 9.52 6.84 -7.13
N PHE A 251 9.89 7.86 -6.36
CA PHE A 251 10.10 9.22 -6.85
C PHE A 251 11.03 9.23 -8.08
N ARG A 252 10.58 9.85 -9.17
CA ARG A 252 11.45 10.12 -10.33
C ARG A 252 12.58 11.04 -9.90
N ASN A 253 13.72 10.99 -10.60
CA ASN A 253 14.87 11.86 -10.32
C ASN A 253 14.51 13.35 -10.32
N ASN A 254 13.54 13.75 -11.15
CA ASN A 254 13.06 15.12 -11.22
C ASN A 254 12.19 15.48 -9.99
N GLU A 255 11.35 14.57 -9.51
CA GLU A 255 10.51 14.76 -8.32
C GLU A 255 11.36 14.88 -7.04
N LEU A 256 12.48 14.15 -6.96
CA LEU A 256 13.45 14.31 -5.87
C LEU A 256 14.07 15.70 -5.84
N LYS A 257 14.30 16.35 -7.00
CA LYS A 257 14.79 17.74 -7.04
C LYS A 257 13.76 18.66 -6.42
N GLU A 258 12.51 18.57 -6.86
CA GLU A 258 11.42 19.43 -6.40
C GLU A 258 11.21 19.32 -4.88
N ILE A 259 11.22 18.10 -4.32
CA ILE A 259 11.06 17.91 -2.87
C ILE A 259 12.22 18.57 -2.10
N LEU A 260 13.46 18.38 -2.56
CA LEU A 260 14.62 19.00 -1.90
C LEU A 260 14.60 20.52 -2.05
N THR A 261 14.16 21.05 -3.19
CA THR A 261 13.98 22.49 -3.41
C THR A 261 12.92 23.08 -2.46
N ILE A 262 11.77 22.42 -2.31
CA ILE A 262 10.74 22.85 -1.36
C ILE A 262 11.29 22.86 0.07
N ARG A 263 12.10 21.86 0.46
CA ARG A 263 12.68 21.80 1.81
C ARG A 263 13.77 22.85 2.03
N ALA A 264 14.62 23.10 1.04
CA ALA A 264 15.60 24.17 1.10
C ALA A 264 14.91 25.54 1.25
N ASN A 265 13.80 25.76 0.55
CA ASN A 265 12.99 26.97 0.67
C ASN A 265 12.29 27.09 2.04
N ASP A 266 11.69 26.00 2.55
CA ASP A 266 11.06 25.97 3.88
C ASP A 266 12.06 26.34 4.99
N GLU A 267 13.33 25.92 4.86
CA GLU A 267 14.40 26.19 5.82
C GLU A 267 15.13 27.52 5.55
N ASN A 268 14.75 28.27 4.52
CA ASN A 268 15.42 29.50 4.05
C ASN A 268 16.91 29.29 3.75
N VAL A 269 17.26 28.14 3.16
CA VAL A 269 18.64 27.78 2.79
C VAL A 269 18.79 27.84 1.27
N GLU A 270 19.69 28.70 0.79
CA GLU A 270 20.06 28.73 -0.63
C GLU A 270 21.13 27.68 -0.94
N VAL A 271 20.83 26.78 -1.87
CA VAL A 271 21.68 25.65 -2.26
C VAL A 271 22.06 25.79 -3.74
N GLU A 272 23.32 25.51 -4.09
CA GLU A 272 23.79 25.49 -5.48
C GLU A 272 23.18 24.32 -6.29
N ASP A 273 23.00 24.49 -7.60
CA ASP A 273 22.46 23.42 -8.47
C ASP A 273 23.32 22.14 -8.44
N ASP A 274 24.65 22.28 -8.42
CA ASP A 274 25.59 21.15 -8.30
C ASP A 274 25.44 20.41 -6.96
N ALA A 275 25.08 21.14 -5.89
CA ALA A 275 24.84 20.56 -4.57
C ALA A 275 23.52 19.76 -4.54
N PHE A 276 22.51 20.17 -5.30
CA PHE A 276 21.27 19.38 -5.46
C PHE A 276 21.53 18.03 -6.14
N GLU A 277 22.40 17.96 -7.14
CA GLU A 277 22.76 16.68 -7.77
C GLU A 277 23.39 15.71 -6.75
N VAL A 278 24.25 16.22 -5.86
CA VAL A 278 24.88 15.43 -4.80
C VAL A 278 23.84 14.96 -3.78
N LEU A 279 22.93 15.84 -3.35
CA LEU A 279 21.84 15.48 -2.44
C LEU A 279 20.91 14.41 -3.02
N GLN A 280 20.62 14.48 -4.32
CA GLN A 280 19.82 13.47 -5.00
C GLN A 280 20.51 12.11 -5.02
N ARG A 281 21.83 12.07 -5.30
CA ARG A 281 22.61 10.82 -5.21
C ARG A 281 22.57 10.25 -3.79
N ILE A 282 22.80 11.08 -2.78
CA ILE A 282 22.72 10.67 -1.37
C ILE A 282 21.31 10.14 -1.02
N SER A 283 20.26 10.79 -1.50
CA SER A 283 18.87 10.38 -1.26
C SER A 283 18.56 9.00 -1.84
N LYS A 284 19.12 8.66 -3.02
CA LYS A 284 18.98 7.34 -3.63
C LYS A 284 19.74 6.26 -2.87
N ASP A 285 20.98 6.55 -2.49
CA ASP A 285 21.85 5.55 -1.86
C ASP A 285 21.40 5.25 -0.42
N SER A 286 20.89 6.26 0.29
CA SER A 286 20.49 6.18 1.69
C SER A 286 18.97 6.31 1.86
N SER A 287 18.50 7.50 2.26
CA SER A 287 17.08 7.84 2.41
C SER A 287 16.87 9.35 2.22
N LEU A 288 15.68 9.74 1.75
CA LEU A 288 15.30 11.15 1.58
C LEU A 288 15.35 11.93 2.91
N ARG A 289 14.99 11.30 4.03
CA ARG A 289 15.05 11.94 5.36
C ARG A 289 16.47 12.36 5.74
N TYR A 290 17.44 11.49 5.46
CA TYR A 290 18.85 11.79 5.70
C TYR A 290 19.33 12.95 4.79
N ALA A 291 18.91 12.97 3.52
CA ALA A 291 19.20 14.08 2.62
C ALA A 291 18.60 15.42 3.10
N ILE A 292 17.37 15.43 3.63
CA ILE A 292 16.73 16.63 4.20
C ILE A 292 17.52 17.12 5.43
N GLN A 293 17.86 16.22 6.36
CA GLN A 293 18.65 16.59 7.55
C GLN A 293 20.03 17.15 7.19
N LEU A 294 20.63 16.67 6.10
CA LEU A 294 21.90 17.21 5.61
C LEU A 294 21.78 18.65 5.11
N ILE A 295 20.63 19.10 4.63
CA ILE A 295 20.43 20.51 4.21
C ILE A 295 20.62 21.44 5.41
N SER A 296 19.94 21.15 6.53
CA SER A 296 20.02 21.98 7.74
C SER A 296 21.44 21.99 8.32
N VAL A 297 22.12 20.84 8.32
CA VAL A 297 23.51 20.74 8.81
C VAL A 297 24.49 21.45 7.86
N ALA A 298 24.29 21.32 6.55
CA ALA A 298 25.12 21.99 5.56
C ALA A 298 24.98 23.50 5.64
N ASP A 299 23.80 24.00 6.01
CA ASP A 299 23.61 25.43 6.29
C ASP A 299 24.48 25.91 7.47
N VAL A 300 24.54 25.14 8.56
CA VAL A 300 25.43 25.48 9.69
C VAL A 300 26.90 25.51 9.26
N ILE A 301 27.33 24.59 8.39
CA ILE A 301 28.69 24.59 7.83
C ILE A 301 28.92 25.80 6.92
N ARG A 302 27.94 26.12 6.07
CA ARG A 302 27.95 27.29 5.17
C ARG A 302 28.08 28.59 5.97
N GLN A 303 27.30 28.75 7.04
CA GLN A 303 27.35 29.90 7.94
C GLN A 303 28.74 30.06 8.57
N ARG A 304 29.36 28.95 9.00
CA ARG A 304 30.73 28.97 9.55
C ARG A 304 31.78 29.36 8.50
N ARG A 305 31.58 28.98 7.24
CA ARG A 305 32.41 29.41 6.09
C ARG A 305 32.14 30.87 5.68
N LYS A 306 31.05 31.48 6.17
CA LYS A 306 30.50 32.76 5.70
C LYS A 306 30.19 32.76 4.20
N GLY A 307 29.70 31.62 3.69
CA GLY A 307 29.27 31.49 2.30
C GLY A 307 27.83 31.95 2.10
N GLU A 308 27.52 32.47 0.90
CA GLU A 308 26.17 32.87 0.49
C GLU A 308 25.29 31.64 0.22
N LYS A 309 25.81 30.67 -0.55
CA LYS A 309 25.10 29.42 -0.91
C LYS A 309 25.81 28.17 -0.41
N VAL A 310 25.04 27.11 -0.15
CA VAL A 310 25.56 25.79 0.22
C VAL A 310 26.22 25.15 -1.00
N SER A 311 27.52 24.84 -0.85
CA SER A 311 28.33 24.24 -1.90
C SER A 311 28.40 22.71 -1.78
N PRO A 312 28.73 21.96 -2.84
CA PRO A 312 28.92 20.51 -2.76
C PRO A 312 30.06 20.11 -1.81
N ALA A 313 31.02 21.01 -1.53
CA ALA A 313 32.08 20.77 -0.55
C ALA A 313 31.52 20.74 0.89
N ASP A 314 30.55 21.60 1.19
CA ASP A 314 29.88 21.65 2.50
C ASP A 314 29.12 20.33 2.74
N LEU A 315 28.43 19.81 1.72
CA LEU A 315 27.75 18.52 1.76
C LEU A 315 28.69 17.33 1.94
N LYS A 316 29.83 17.30 1.23
CA LYS A 316 30.85 16.24 1.42
C LYS A 316 31.37 16.23 2.85
N LYS A 317 31.57 17.40 3.46
CA LYS A 317 31.98 17.53 4.85
C LYS A 317 30.89 17.02 5.81
N CYS A 318 29.63 17.38 5.57
CA CYS A 318 28.50 16.85 6.34
C CYS A 318 28.41 15.33 6.26
N PHE A 319 28.55 14.77 5.05
CA PHE A 319 28.46 13.33 4.81
C PHE A 319 29.60 12.54 5.49
N GLY A 320 30.77 13.17 5.67
CA GLY A 320 31.88 12.60 6.45
C GLY A 320 31.66 12.64 7.96
N LEU A 321 30.98 13.67 8.47
CA LEU A 321 30.70 13.84 9.91
C LEU A 321 29.52 13.00 10.38
N PHE A 322 28.45 12.96 9.58
CA PHE A 322 27.19 12.29 9.94
C PHE A 322 27.04 11.04 9.11
N MET A 323 27.11 9.88 9.75
CA MET A 323 26.91 8.59 9.10
C MET A 323 25.42 8.27 8.97
N ASP A 324 25.04 7.63 7.86
CA ASP A 324 23.69 7.09 7.69
C ASP A 324 23.58 5.70 8.32
N VAL A 325 22.34 5.23 8.49
CA VAL A 325 22.07 3.93 9.14
C VAL A 325 22.71 2.76 8.39
N LYS A 326 22.80 2.80 7.03
CA LYS A 326 23.41 1.70 6.28
C LYS A 326 24.93 1.66 6.49
N ARG A 327 25.61 2.81 6.43
CA ARG A 327 27.05 2.89 6.75
C ARG A 327 27.33 2.50 8.20
N CYS A 328 26.52 2.97 9.16
CA CYS A 328 26.65 2.56 10.56
C CYS A 328 26.56 1.05 10.73
N LYS A 329 25.55 0.39 10.11
CA LYS A 329 25.42 -1.07 10.17
C LYS A 329 26.62 -1.80 9.56
N ASN A 330 27.16 -1.31 8.46
CA ASN A 330 28.34 -1.90 7.84
C ASN A 330 29.58 -1.75 8.73
N GLN A 331 29.76 -0.59 9.35
CA GLN A 331 30.88 -0.34 10.26
C GLN A 331 30.78 -1.18 11.55
N LEU A 332 29.57 -1.34 12.10
CA LEU A 332 29.31 -2.27 13.21
C LEU A 332 29.65 -3.71 12.84
N LYS A 333 29.40 -4.14 11.59
CA LYS A 333 29.75 -5.48 11.12
C LYS A 333 31.26 -5.69 10.98
N THR A 334 32.00 -4.65 10.56
CA THR A 334 33.46 -4.70 10.45
C THR A 334 34.12 -4.73 11.83
N ASN A 335 33.59 -3.96 12.78
CA ASN A 335 34.19 -3.77 14.10
C ASN A 335 33.47 -4.58 15.20
N LYS A 336 32.89 -5.75 14.88
CA LYS A 336 32.12 -6.57 15.84
C LYS A 336 32.89 -6.94 17.12
N GLY A 337 34.22 -6.96 17.07
CA GLY A 337 35.06 -7.27 18.23
C GLY A 337 35.12 -6.16 19.28
N ASP A 338 34.80 -4.92 18.90
CA ASP A 338 34.88 -3.75 19.79
C ASP A 338 33.56 -3.48 20.53
N PHE A 339 32.48 -4.14 20.12
CA PHE A 339 31.15 -3.96 20.70
C PHE A 339 30.79 -5.13 21.60
N ILE A 340 30.15 -4.82 22.72
CA ILE A 340 29.59 -5.82 23.63
C ILE A 340 28.51 -6.57 22.86
N ASN A 341 28.71 -7.87 22.70
CA ASN A 341 27.66 -8.75 22.22
C ASN A 341 26.75 -9.10 23.40
N ASP A 342 25.45 -9.19 23.15
CA ASP A 342 24.51 -9.75 24.13
C ASP A 342 24.80 -11.26 24.21
N GLU A 343 25.61 -11.68 25.19
CA GLU A 343 25.60 -13.07 25.68
C GLU A 343 24.26 -13.42 26.32
#